data_AF-A0A376KVM0-F1
#
_entry.id   AF-A0A376KVM0-F1
#
_cell.length_a   1.000
_cell.length_b   1.000
_cell.length_c   1.000
_cell.angle_alpha   90.00
_cell.angle_beta   90.00
_cell.angle_gamma   90.00
#
_symmetry.space_group_name_H-M   'P 1'
#
loop_
_entity.id
_entity.type
_entity.pdbx_description
1 polymer ?
#
loop_
_entity_poly.entity_id
_entity_poly.type
_entity_poly.pdbx_seq_one_letter_code
_entity_poly.pdbx_strand_id
1 'polypeptide(L)'
;MFLKQDTFNYGNQSVVLTELSGLQRVEYLAFVQKRTAEFDALDDAMPVADRQIEFLRMGMDINAWLVSRSMWNTDPSQDVDALNEDVKKHLVL
;
A
#
# COMPACT_ATOMS: atom_id res chain seq x y z
N MET A 1 20.29 -9.39 -10.29
CA MET A 1 19.17 -10.31 -10.04
C MET A 1 17.90 -9.54 -10.32
N PHE A 2 17.06 -10.02 -11.24
CA PHE A 2 15.79 -9.36 -11.55
C PHE A 2 14.71 -9.82 -10.56
N LEU A 3 13.82 -8.91 -10.16
CA LEU A 3 12.68 -9.23 -9.32
C LEU A 3 11.73 -10.13 -10.10
N LYS A 4 11.19 -11.18 -9.47
CA LYS A 4 10.19 -12.02 -10.15
C LYS A 4 8.95 -11.20 -10.42
N GLN A 5 8.29 -11.52 -11.53
CA GLN A 5 7.06 -10.87 -11.96
C GLN A 5 5.97 -11.92 -12.14
N ASP A 6 4.74 -11.54 -11.85
CA ASP A 6 3.54 -12.33 -12.12
C ASP A 6 2.40 -11.41 -12.59
N THR A 7 1.43 -11.95 -13.31
CA THR A 7 0.26 -11.19 -13.78
C THR A 7 -0.95 -11.52 -12.91
N PHE A 8 -1.44 -10.53 -12.20
CA PHE A 8 -2.71 -10.62 -11.49
C PHE A 8 -3.86 -10.32 -12.45
N ASN A 9 -4.87 -11.20 -12.47
CA ASN A 9 -6.05 -11.08 -13.32
C ASN A 9 -7.30 -10.98 -12.46
N TYR A 10 -8.15 -9.98 -12.72
CA TYR A 10 -9.44 -9.79 -12.07
C TYR A 10 -10.50 -9.36 -13.09
N GLY A 11 -11.48 -10.23 -13.34
CA GLY A 11 -12.46 -10.01 -14.40
C GLY A 11 -11.78 -9.81 -15.75
N ASN A 12 -11.99 -8.64 -16.37
CA ASN A 12 -11.39 -8.25 -17.65
C ASN A 12 -10.13 -7.37 -17.48
N GLN A 13 -9.62 -7.24 -16.25
CA GLN A 13 -8.45 -6.43 -15.93
C GLN A 13 -7.26 -7.32 -15.61
N SER A 14 -6.07 -6.87 -16.02
CA SER A 14 -4.80 -7.52 -15.73
C SER A 14 -3.78 -6.48 -15.31
N VAL A 15 -2.96 -6.81 -14.31
CA VAL A 15 -1.84 -5.98 -13.86
C VAL A 15 -0.62 -6.85 -13.60
N VAL A 16 0.54 -6.37 -14.05
CA VAL A 16 1.82 -7.02 -13.76
C VAL A 16 2.30 -6.54 -12.40
N LEU A 17 2.59 -7.48 -11.52
CA LEU A 17 3.14 -7.26 -10.19
C LEU A 17 4.54 -7.84 -10.12
N THR A 18 5.44 -7.17 -9.41
CA THR A 18 6.77 -7.71 -9.10
C THR A 18 6.90 -8.03 -7.62
N GLU A 19 7.83 -8.92 -7.28
CA GLU A 19 8.37 -8.97 -5.92
C GLU A 19 8.93 -7.58 -5.53
N LEU A 20 8.93 -7.27 -4.23
CA LEU A 20 9.67 -6.12 -3.71
C LEU A 20 11.17 -6.40 -3.69
N SER A 21 11.98 -5.36 -3.86
CA SER A 21 13.43 -5.44 -3.59
C SER A 21 13.71 -5.61 -2.09
N GLY A 22 14.94 -5.99 -1.74
CA GLY A 22 15.37 -6.05 -0.34
C GLY A 22 15.21 -4.70 0.37
N LEU A 23 15.57 -3.60 -0.31
CA LEU A 23 15.42 -2.25 0.21
C LEU A 23 13.93 -1.88 0.41
N GLN A 24 13.09 -2.15 -0.59
CA GLN A 24 11.65 -1.88 -0.50
C GLN A 24 10.98 -2.67 0.65
N ARG A 25 11.46 -3.88 0.98
CA ARG A 25 10.95 -4.61 2.14
C ARG A 25 11.30 -3.91 3.46
N VAL A 26 12.48 -3.30 3.57
CA VAL A 26 12.85 -2.51 4.75
C VAL A 26 12.02 -1.22 4.83
N GLU A 27 11.87 -0.53 3.70
CA GLU A 27 11.01 0.67 3.60
C GLU A 27 9.56 0.36 3.95
N TYR A 28 9.05 -0.80 3.54
CA TYR A 28 7.71 -1.27 3.92
C TYR A 28 7.55 -1.40 5.43
N LEU A 29 8.52 -2.02 6.12
CA LEU A 29 8.47 -2.17 7.58
C LEU A 29 8.48 -0.82 8.29
N ALA A 30 9.29 0.13 7.80
CA ALA A 30 9.30 1.50 8.31
C ALA A 30 7.96 2.22 8.05
N PHE A 31 7.35 2.01 6.89
CA PHE A 31 6.04 2.57 6.56
C PHE A 31 4.93 2.01 7.45
N VAL A 32 4.90 0.70 7.68
CA VAL A 32 3.96 0.05 8.60
C VAL A 32 4.12 0.62 10.01
N GLN A 33 5.35 0.69 10.52
CA GLN A 33 5.63 1.26 11.84
C GLN A 33 5.11 2.70 11.97
N LYS A 34 5.36 3.53 10.95
CA LYS A 34 4.86 4.91 10.92
C LYS A 34 3.34 4.95 10.97
N ARG A 35 2.67 4.15 10.15
CA ARG A 35 1.20 4.12 10.08
C ARG A 35 0.56 3.61 11.37
N THR A 36 1.14 2.60 12.01
CA THR A 36 0.66 2.12 13.32
C THR A 36 0.87 3.16 14.40
N ALA A 37 2.01 3.86 14.42
CA ALA A 37 2.25 4.93 15.39
C ALA A 37 1.28 6.11 15.21
N GLU A 38 0.93 6.47 13.97
CA GLU A 38 -0.10 7.47 13.67
C GLU A 38 -1.48 7.05 14.20
N PHE A 39 -1.84 5.77 14.05
CA PHE A 39 -3.08 5.21 14.57
C PHE A 39 -3.10 5.13 16.12
N ASP A 40 -1.99 4.73 16.73
CA ASP A 40 -1.85 4.62 18.18
C ASP A 40 -1.88 5.99 18.87
N ALA A 41 -1.51 7.06 18.15
CA ALA A 41 -1.55 8.43 18.63
C ALA A 41 -2.94 9.09 18.51
N LEU A 42 -3.95 8.39 17.97
CA LEU A 42 -5.32 8.89 17.94
C LEU A 42 -5.86 9.06 19.37
N ASP A 43 -6.73 10.06 19.55
CA ASP A 43 -7.33 10.36 20.85
C ASP A 43 -8.11 9.14 21.38
N ASP A 44 -7.83 8.73 22.61
CA ASP A 44 -8.53 7.63 23.28
C ASP A 44 -10.00 7.96 23.57
N ALA A 45 -10.38 9.24 23.57
CA ALA A 45 -11.77 9.67 23.67
C ALA A 45 -12.55 9.55 22.33
N MET A 46 -11.87 9.20 21.23
CA MET A 46 -12.50 9.01 19.92
C MET A 46 -13.60 7.93 19.99
N PRO A 47 -14.78 8.16 19.39
CA PRO A 47 -15.82 7.14 19.29
C PRO A 47 -15.28 5.85 18.65
N VAL A 48 -15.71 4.69 19.18
CA VAL A 48 -15.24 3.38 18.71
C VAL A 48 -15.46 3.19 17.21
N ALA A 49 -16.59 3.67 16.68
CA ALA A 49 -16.89 3.58 15.25
C ALA A 49 -15.88 4.37 14.40
N ASP A 50 -15.52 5.58 14.83
CA ASP A 50 -14.56 6.43 14.12
C ASP A 50 -13.15 5.82 14.20
N ARG A 51 -12.76 5.28 15.37
CA ARG A 51 -11.49 4.57 15.53
C ARG A 51 -11.42 3.33 14.65
N GLN A 52 -12.54 2.63 14.44
CA GLN A 52 -12.61 1.48 13.54
C GLN A 52 -12.44 1.89 12.06
N ILE A 53 -12.99 3.04 11.65
CA ILE A 53 -12.78 3.59 10.30
C ILE A 53 -11.29 3.92 10.09
N GLU A 54 -10.64 4.56 11.06
CA GLU A 54 -9.20 4.86 10.96
C GLU A 54 -8.33 3.59 10.91
N PHE A 55 -8.72 2.53 11.61
CA PHE A 55 -8.04 1.23 11.53
C PHE A 55 -8.14 0.62 10.12
N LEU A 56 -9.32 0.64 9.52
CA LEU A 56 -9.53 0.14 8.15
C LEU A 56 -8.76 0.99 7.13
N ARG A 57 -8.74 2.31 7.31
CA ARG A 57 -7.98 3.25 6.48
C ARG A 57 -6.48 2.98 6.55
N MET A 58 -5.94 2.76 7.75
CA MET A 58 -4.54 2.35 7.94
C MET A 58 -4.22 1.07 7.15
N GLY A 59 -5.09 0.06 7.23
CA GLY A 59 -4.94 -1.18 6.47
C GLY A 59 -4.94 -0.97 4.95
N MET A 60 -5.85 -0.14 4.44
CA MET A 60 -5.88 0.25 3.02
C MET A 60 -4.58 0.94 2.59
N ASP A 61 -4.07 1.88 3.39
CA ASP A 61 -2.85 2.60 3.07
C ASP A 61 -1.62 1.69 3.02
N ILE A 62 -1.53 0.73 3.94
CA ILE A 62 -0.47 -0.29 3.97
C ILE A 62 -0.53 -1.17 2.71
N ASN A 63 -1.73 -1.61 2.32
CA ASN A 63 -1.91 -2.44 1.13
C ASN A 63 -1.62 -1.67 -0.16
N ALA A 64 -2.08 -0.43 -0.27
CA ALA A 64 -1.82 0.42 -1.43
C ALA A 64 -0.32 0.70 -1.61
N TRP A 65 0.41 0.87 -0.50
CA TRP A 65 1.86 1.01 -0.53
C TRP A 65 2.52 -0.21 -1.17
N LEU A 66 2.14 -1.43 -0.76
CA LEU A 66 2.72 -2.66 -1.33
C LEU A 66 2.47 -2.78 -2.83
N VAL A 67 1.22 -2.59 -3.24
CA VAL A 67 0.81 -2.73 -4.65
C VAL A 67 1.50 -1.69 -5.53
N SER A 68 1.54 -0.42 -5.10
CA SER A 68 2.20 0.65 -5.86
C SER A 68 3.69 0.39 -6.06
N ARG A 69 4.42 -0.09 -5.04
CA ARG A 69 5.87 -0.37 -5.18
C ARG A 69 6.13 -1.63 -6.01
N SER A 70 5.23 -2.60 -5.95
CA SER A 70 5.24 -3.76 -6.84
C SER A 70 5.05 -3.36 -8.31
N MET A 71 4.08 -2.49 -8.60
CA MET A 71 3.82 -1.98 -9.95
C MET A 71 4.96 -1.06 -10.45
N TRP A 72 5.49 -0.17 -9.60
CA TRP A 72 6.55 0.77 -9.95
C TRP A 72 7.82 0.09 -10.44
N ASN A 73 8.13 -1.11 -9.95
CA ASN A 73 9.29 -1.88 -10.42
C ASN A 73 9.17 -2.32 -11.90
N THR A 74 7.98 -2.25 -12.51
CA THR A 74 7.79 -2.51 -13.95
C THR A 74 8.13 -1.29 -14.81
N ASP A 75 7.91 -0.08 -14.29
CA ASP A 75 8.21 1.20 -14.94
C ASP A 75 8.69 2.23 -13.89
N PRO A 76 10.00 2.21 -13.54
CA PRO A 76 10.55 3.11 -12.52
C PRO A 76 10.57 4.59 -12.92
N SER A 77 10.15 4.94 -14.13
CA SER A 77 10.02 6.34 -14.57
C SER A 77 8.77 7.03 -14.01
N GLN A 78 7.83 6.24 -13.47
CA GLN A 78 6.61 6.74 -12.85
C GLN A 78 6.88 7.33 -11.46
N ASP A 79 6.05 8.31 -11.07
CA ASP A 79 6.00 8.79 -9.69
C ASP A 79 5.29 7.74 -8.82
N VAL A 80 6.06 7.13 -7.91
CA VAL A 80 5.57 6.06 -7.02
C VAL A 80 4.51 6.54 -6.03
N ASP A 81 4.54 7.81 -5.64
CA ASP A 81 3.56 8.37 -4.71
C ASP A 81 2.26 8.72 -5.44
N ALA A 82 2.34 9.22 -6.68
CA ALA A 82 1.17 9.35 -7.54
C ALA A 82 0.52 7.99 -7.82
N LEU A 83 1.32 6.95 -8.07
CA LEU A 83 0.84 5.58 -8.27
C LEU A 83 0.16 5.02 -7.01
N ASN A 84 0.71 5.32 -5.83
CA ASN A 84 0.09 4.94 -4.55
C ASN A 84 -1.28 5.57 -4.37
N GLU A 85 -1.41 6.87 -4.64
CA GLU A 85 -2.70 7.56 -4.57
C GLU A 85 -3.69 7.05 -5.62
N ASP A 86 -3.21 6.65 -6.80
CA ASP A 86 -4.05 5.99 -7.80
C ASP A 86 -4.57 4.64 -7.32
N VAL A 87 -3.70 3.79 -6.76
CA VAL A 87 -4.10 2.49 -6.19
C VAL A 87 -5.14 2.68 -5.08
N LYS A 88 -4.98 3.66 -4.19
CA LYS A 88 -5.95 3.94 -3.12
C LYS A 88 -7.35 4.27 -3.63
N LYS A 89 -7.47 4.97 -4.78
CA LYS A 89 -8.77 5.28 -5.39
C LYS A 89 -9.50 4.04 -5.90
N HIS A 90 -8.75 2.99 -6.23
CA HIS A 90 -9.29 1.74 -6.79
C HIS A 90 -9.49 0.65 -5.74
N LEU A 91 -9.03 0.85 -4.50
CA LEU A 91 -9.40 0.00 -3.37
C LEU A 91 -10.83 0.37 -2.94
N VAL A 92 -11.81 -0.30 -3.55
CA VAL A 92 -13.23 -0.14 -3.22
C VAL A 92 -13.48 -0.77 -1.84
N LEU A 93 -14.04 0.02 -0.92
CA LEU A 93 -14.76 -0.45 0.28
C LEU A 93 -16.23 -0.69 -0.06
#